data_AF-A2BXE9-F1
#
_entry.id   AF-A2BXE9-F1
#
_cell.length_a   1.000
_cell.length_b   1.000
_cell.length_c   1.000
_cell.angle_alpha   90.00
_cell.angle_beta   90.00
_cell.angle_gamma   90.00
#
_symmetry.space_group_name_H-M   'P 1'
#
loop_
_entity.id
_entity.type
_entity.pdbx_description
1 polymer ?
#
loop_
_entity_poly.entity_id
_entity_poly.type
_entity_poly.pdbx_seq_one_letter_code
_entity_poly.pdbx_strand_id
1 'polypeptide(L)'
;MDLRKFYSLNFLGKLLLSAIFVNAIPGKITNFGSQVNYIASRGFPESFSIVMLIGAIVLLISGTVLLIFSEKTKLACTLLLIFLVPTTIIFHLVPFQLMAITRNLSLIGGLLVAIDKSKINYLNPSSNLETKEIEYSDLNEDN
;
A
#
# COMPACT_ATOMS: atom_id res chain seq x y z
N MET A 1 5.49 -0.12 -23.43
CA MET A 1 4.90 0.25 -22.13
C MET A 1 3.99 1.43 -22.39
N ASP A 2 2.67 1.29 -22.21
CA ASP A 2 1.69 2.31 -22.64
C ASP A 2 1.72 3.52 -21.70
N LEU A 3 2.20 4.67 -22.20
CA LEU A 3 2.41 5.89 -21.43
C LEU A 3 1.09 6.47 -20.88
N ARG A 4 -0.05 6.16 -21.51
CA ARG A 4 -1.38 6.62 -21.06
C ARG A 4 -1.77 6.06 -19.69
N LYS A 5 -1.23 4.90 -19.30
CA LYS A 5 -1.49 4.27 -18.00
C LYS A 5 -0.94 5.07 -16.82
N PHE A 6 0.12 5.85 -17.02
CA PHE A 6 0.75 6.67 -15.97
C PHE A 6 -0.03 7.94 -15.62
N TYR A 7 -0.87 8.44 -16.52
CA TYR A 7 -1.69 9.63 -16.30
C TYR A 7 -3.09 9.32 -15.75
N SER A 8 -3.42 8.05 -15.52
CA SER A 8 -4.69 7.67 -14.90
C SER A 8 -4.74 8.10 -13.43
N LEU A 9 -5.87 8.69 -13.02
CA LEU A 9 -6.16 9.01 -11.62
C LEU A 9 -5.93 7.83 -10.66
N ASN A 10 -6.13 6.59 -11.15
CA ASN A 10 -5.85 5.38 -10.38
C ASN A 10 -4.37 5.18 -10.07
N PHE A 11 -3.52 5.40 -11.07
CA PHE A 11 -2.07 5.29 -10.90
C PHE A 11 -1.56 6.39 -9.97
N LEU A 12 -2.01 7.63 -10.18
CA LEU A 12 -1.66 8.75 -9.32
C LEU A 12 -2.11 8.52 -7.88
N GLY A 13 -3.32 8.01 -7.66
CA GLY A 13 -3.83 7.66 -6.34
C GLY A 13 -2.98 6.58 -5.65
N LYS A 14 -2.60 5.52 -6.38
CA LYS A 14 -1.69 4.47 -5.88
C LYS A 14 -0.30 5.03 -5.55
N LEU A 15 0.23 5.91 -6.39
CA LEU A 15 1.53 6.53 -6.21
C LEU A 15 1.54 7.41 -4.94
N LEU A 16 0.53 8.27 -4.78
CA LEU A 16 0.39 9.11 -3.58
C LEU A 16 0.18 8.27 -2.32
N LEU A 17 -0.65 7.23 -2.38
CA LEU A 17 -0.84 6.30 -1.26
C LEU A 17 0.46 5.57 -0.91
N SER A 18 1.24 5.16 -1.91
CA SER A 18 2.52 4.48 -1.74
C SER A 18 3.61 5.37 -1.13
N ALA A 19 3.54 6.69 -1.32
CA ALA A 19 4.58 7.63 -0.92
C ALA A 19 4.91 7.58 0.58
N ILE A 20 3.90 7.43 1.44
CA ILE A 20 4.11 7.30 2.89
C ILE A 20 4.88 6.01 3.23
N PHE A 21 4.55 4.90 2.55
CA PHE A 21 5.24 3.64 2.75
C PHE A 21 6.69 3.69 2.26
N VAL A 22 6.94 4.34 1.11
CA VAL A 22 8.30 4.57 0.60
C VAL A 22 9.12 5.37 1.62
N ASN A 23 8.55 6.44 2.17
CA ASN A 23 9.22 7.27 3.17
C ASN A 23 9.55 6.49 4.47
N ALA A 24 8.80 5.44 4.79
CA ALA A 24 9.04 4.61 5.97
C ALA A 24 10.17 3.59 5.81
N ILE A 25 10.64 3.31 4.59
CA ILE A 25 11.66 2.27 4.32
C ILE A 25 13.05 2.67 4.83
N PRO A 26 13.62 3.85 4.49
CA PRO A 26 15.01 4.19 4.84
C PRO A 26 15.26 4.09 6.35
N GLY A 27 14.33 4.60 7.16
CA GLY A 27 14.46 4.58 8.62
C GLY A 27 14.49 3.16 9.23
N LYS A 28 13.86 2.17 8.59
CA LYS A 28 13.90 0.77 9.05
C LYS A 28 15.22 0.08 8.70
N ILE A 29 15.91 0.55 7.66
CA ILE A 29 17.18 -0.01 7.19
C ILE A 29 18.36 0.66 7.91
N THR A 30 18.39 1.98 7.97
CA THR A 30 19.51 2.74 8.57
C THR A 30 19.56 2.60 10.08
N ASN A 31 18.40 2.48 10.75
CA ASN A 31 18.32 2.35 12.20
C ASN A 31 17.95 0.93 12.64
N PHE A 32 18.36 -0.10 11.89
CA PHE A 32 17.93 -1.48 12.12
C PHE A 32 18.15 -1.94 13.57
N GLY A 33 19.37 -1.75 14.12
CA GLY A 33 19.68 -2.12 15.51
C GLY A 33 18.79 -1.41 16.53
N SER A 34 18.59 -0.10 16.37
CA SER A 34 17.69 0.68 17.24
C SER A 34 16.24 0.22 17.13
N GLN A 35 15.78 -0.17 15.94
CA GLN A 35 14.45 -0.70 15.74
C GLN A 35 14.28 -2.09 16.38
N VAL A 36 15.28 -2.97 16.32
CA VAL A 36 15.25 -4.26 17.02
C VAL A 36 15.13 -4.04 18.54
N ASN A 37 15.97 -3.16 19.10
CA ASN A 37 15.92 -2.82 20.53
C ASN A 37 14.57 -2.21 20.92
N TYR A 38 13.99 -1.38 20.05
CA TYR A 38 12.67 -0.81 20.27
C TYR A 38 11.57 -1.88 20.29
N ILE A 39 11.61 -2.86 19.39
CA ILE A 39 10.66 -4.00 19.40
C ILE A 39 10.86 -4.85 20.66
N ALA A 40 12.11 -5.13 21.03
CA ALA A 40 12.43 -5.89 22.24
C ALA A 40 11.89 -5.20 23.51
N SER A 41 11.95 -3.86 23.56
CA SER A 41 11.40 -3.06 24.66
C SER A 41 9.88 -3.19 24.82
N ARG A 42 9.17 -3.73 23.81
CA ARG A 42 7.73 -4.02 23.86
C ARG A 42 7.41 -5.37 24.51
N GLY A 43 8.42 -6.08 25.03
CA GLY A 43 8.26 -7.38 25.69
C GLY A 43 8.49 -8.58 24.76
N PHE A 44 8.97 -8.37 23.54
CA PHE A 44 9.33 -9.47 22.64
C PHE A 44 10.78 -9.91 22.87
N PRO A 45 11.09 -11.22 22.73
CA PRO A 45 12.47 -11.69 22.69
C PRO A 45 13.26 -11.04 21.54
N GLU A 46 14.56 -10.82 21.74
CA GLU A 46 15.42 -10.18 20.75
C GLU A 46 15.46 -10.95 19.42
N SER A 47 15.58 -12.28 19.47
CA SER A 47 15.57 -13.13 18.27
C SER A 47 14.28 -13.02 17.48
N PHE A 48 13.13 -12.89 18.17
CA PHE A 48 11.84 -12.71 17.52
C PHE A 48 11.70 -11.30 16.92
N SER A 49 12.25 -10.30 17.60
CA SER A 49 12.25 -8.89 17.17
C SER A 49 12.95 -8.70 15.82
N ILE A 50 14.07 -9.40 15.61
CA ILE A 50 14.81 -9.39 14.33
C ILE A 50 13.93 -9.97 13.20
N VAL A 51 13.32 -11.14 13.43
CA VAL A 51 12.46 -11.79 12.44
C VAL A 51 11.24 -10.93 12.09
N MET A 52 10.61 -10.32 13.10
CA MET A 52 9.51 -9.38 12.90
C MET A 52 9.93 -8.16 12.08
N LEU A 53 11.09 -7.57 12.36
CA LEU A 53 11.57 -6.40 11.63
C LEU A 53 11.89 -6.74 10.18
N ILE A 54 12.58 -7.85 9.93
CA ILE A 54 12.87 -8.32 8.57
C ILE A 54 11.57 -8.60 7.81
N GLY A 55 10.63 -9.32 8.43
CA GLY A 55 9.32 -9.58 7.85
C GLY A 55 8.55 -8.29 7.53
N ALA A 56 8.58 -7.31 8.44
CA ALA A 56 7.97 -6.00 8.23
C ALA A 56 8.60 -5.24 7.05
N ILE A 57 9.93 -5.26 6.92
CA ILE A 57 10.64 -4.62 5.79
C ILE A 57 10.29 -5.30 4.48
N VAL A 58 10.28 -6.64 4.44
CA VAL A 58 9.94 -7.41 3.23
C VAL A 58 8.49 -7.13 2.81
N LEU A 59 7.53 -7.19 3.74
CA LEU A 59 6.13 -6.87 3.46
C LEU A 59 5.93 -5.43 2.98
N LEU A 60 6.64 -4.48 3.61
CA LEU A 60 6.58 -3.07 3.24
C LEU A 60 7.12 -2.85 1.83
N ILE A 61 8.35 -3.29 1.54
CA ILE A 61 8.97 -3.09 0.22
C ILE A 61 8.18 -3.80 -0.86
N SER A 62 7.88 -5.09 -0.67
CA SER A 62 7.13 -5.87 -1.66
C SER A 62 5.72 -5.32 -1.87
N GLY A 63 5.02 -4.95 -0.81
CA GLY A 63 3.68 -4.35 -0.87
C GLY A 63 3.68 -3.00 -1.61
N THR A 64 4.63 -2.12 -1.30
CA THR A 64 4.76 -0.80 -1.96
C THR A 64 5.11 -0.94 -3.44
N VAL A 65 6.10 -1.76 -3.79
CA VAL A 65 6.50 -2.00 -5.19
C VAL A 65 5.33 -2.59 -5.96
N LEU A 66 4.64 -3.57 -5.39
CA LEU A 66 3.51 -4.21 -6.04
C LEU A 66 2.31 -3.25 -6.19
N LEU A 67 2.11 -2.32 -5.25
CA LEU A 67 1.02 -1.35 -5.32
C LEU A 67 1.19 -0.39 -6.51
N ILE A 68 2.42 0.06 -6.77
CA ILE A 68 2.74 1.00 -7.86
C ILE A 68 2.73 0.30 -9.22
N PHE A 69 3.43 -0.84 -9.32
CA PHE A 69 3.74 -1.44 -10.62
C PHE A 69 2.83 -2.59 -11.04
N SER A 70 2.05 -3.17 -10.11
CA SER A 70 1.23 -4.34 -10.41
C SER A 70 -0.24 -4.02 -10.60
N GLU A 71 -0.89 -4.84 -11.42
CA GLU A 71 -2.35 -4.88 -11.53
C GLU A 71 -2.99 -5.63 -10.35
N LYS A 72 -2.20 -6.43 -9.61
CA LYS A 72 -2.64 -7.19 -8.43
C LYS A 72 -2.78 -6.31 -7.18
N THR A 73 -3.57 -5.25 -7.30
CA THR A 73 -3.82 -4.24 -6.26
C THR A 73 -4.29 -4.86 -4.95
N LYS A 74 -5.18 -5.86 -5.02
CA LYS A 74 -5.65 -6.58 -3.83
C LYS A 74 -4.51 -7.21 -3.04
N LEU A 75 -3.60 -7.91 -3.73
CA LEU A 75 -2.46 -8.56 -3.08
C LEU A 75 -1.53 -7.52 -2.47
N ALA A 76 -1.20 -6.45 -3.22
CA ALA A 76 -0.36 -5.36 -2.72
C ALA A 76 -0.92 -4.71 -1.43
N CYS A 77 -2.21 -4.37 -1.46
CA CYS A 77 -2.89 -3.79 -0.30
C CYS A 77 -2.94 -4.75 0.89
N THR A 78 -3.16 -6.04 0.67
CA THR A 78 -3.16 -7.03 1.75
C THR A 78 -1.79 -7.13 2.44
N LEU A 79 -0.68 -7.14 1.69
CA LEU A 79 0.66 -7.12 2.29
C LEU A 79 0.89 -5.87 3.14
N LEU A 80 0.51 -4.71 2.62
CA LEU A 80 0.64 -3.44 3.35
C LEU A 80 -0.25 -3.39 4.59
N LEU A 81 -1.46 -3.96 4.55
CA LEU A 81 -2.33 -4.07 5.72
C LEU A 81 -1.75 -4.99 6.81
N ILE A 82 -1.20 -6.14 6.41
CA ILE A 82 -0.52 -7.07 7.35
C ILE A 82 0.67 -6.40 8.02
N PHE A 83 1.38 -5.51 7.32
CA PHE A 83 2.43 -4.69 7.90
C PHE A 83 1.88 -3.59 8.83
N LEU A 84 0.87 -2.85 8.36
CA LEU A 84 0.43 -1.59 8.96
C LEU A 84 -0.41 -1.79 10.23
N VAL A 85 -1.30 -2.79 10.25
CA VAL A 85 -2.19 -3.03 11.40
C VAL A 85 -1.40 -3.40 12.66
N PRO A 86 -0.51 -4.41 12.65
CA PRO A 86 0.30 -4.74 13.82
C PRO A 86 1.23 -3.60 14.21
N THR A 87 1.83 -2.90 13.25
CA THR A 87 2.69 -1.74 13.52
C THR A 87 1.94 -0.66 14.30
N THR A 88 0.68 -0.39 13.93
CA THR A 88 -0.15 0.61 14.61
C THR A 88 -0.46 0.22 16.04
N ILE A 89 -0.88 -1.03 16.25
CA ILE A 89 -1.24 -1.55 17.57
C ILE A 89 -0.02 -1.62 18.47
N ILE A 90 1.09 -2.19 17.98
CA ILE A 90 2.27 -2.49 18.79
C ILE A 90 3.07 -1.23 19.10
N PHE A 91 3.21 -0.26 18.18
CA PHE A 91 4.13 0.87 18.39
C PHE A 91 3.45 2.20 18.70
N HIS A 92 2.19 2.41 18.30
CA HIS A 92 1.54 3.72 18.41
C HIS A 92 0.41 3.77 19.43
N LEU A 93 -0.06 2.63 19.93
CA LEU A 93 -1.12 2.59 20.93
C LEU A 93 -0.61 2.89 22.35
N VAL A 94 0.64 2.52 22.65
CA VAL A 94 1.25 2.72 23.98
C VAL A 94 2.73 3.10 23.80
N PRO A 95 3.16 4.36 24.02
CA PRO A 95 2.36 5.50 24.40
C PRO A 95 1.36 5.87 23.29
N PHE A 96 0.22 6.44 23.69
CA PHE A 96 -0.85 6.78 22.75
C PHE A 96 -0.43 7.94 21.84
N GLN A 97 -0.07 7.62 20.59
CA GLN A 97 0.37 8.59 19.59
C GLN A 97 -0.75 8.89 18.60
N LEU A 98 -1.66 9.77 18.98
CA LEU A 98 -2.87 10.09 18.20
C LEU A 98 -2.57 10.39 16.73
N MET A 99 -1.54 11.20 16.46
CA MET A 99 -1.17 11.59 15.09
C MET A 99 -0.64 10.40 14.25
N ALA A 100 0.04 9.44 14.86
CA ALA A 100 0.51 8.25 14.15
C ALA A 100 -0.66 7.26 13.92
N ILE A 101 -1.53 7.09 14.92
CA ILE A 101 -2.72 6.25 14.82
C ILE A 101 -3.65 6.76 13.72
N THR A 102 -3.96 8.07 13.70
CA THR A 102 -4.90 8.63 12.71
C THR A 102 -4.35 8.54 11.29
N ARG A 103 -3.04 8.78 11.10
CA ARG A 103 -2.38 8.55 9.80
C ARG A 103 -2.50 7.09 9.36
N ASN A 104 -2.19 6.15 10.24
CA ASN A 104 -2.26 4.74 9.90
C ASN A 104 -3.70 4.28 9.65
N LEU A 105 -4.69 4.81 10.38
CA LEU A 105 -6.10 4.52 10.16
C LEU A 105 -6.57 5.06 8.79
N SER A 106 -6.15 6.26 8.42
CA SER A 106 -6.41 6.84 7.09
C SER A 106 -5.79 5.98 5.98
N LEU A 107 -4.55 5.51 6.16
CA LEU A 107 -3.88 4.60 5.23
C LEU A 107 -4.61 3.25 5.11
N ILE A 108 -5.03 2.66 6.23
CA ILE A 108 -5.84 1.43 6.24
C ILE A 108 -7.12 1.63 5.42
N GLY A 109 -7.83 2.75 5.64
CA GLY A 109 -9.01 3.10 4.86
C GLY A 109 -8.72 3.22 3.36
N GLY A 110 -7.65 3.93 2.99
CA GLY A 110 -7.23 4.06 1.59
C GLY A 110 -6.91 2.71 0.93
N LEU A 111 -6.21 1.82 1.65
CA LEU A 111 -5.90 0.47 1.16
C LEU A 111 -7.17 -0.39 0.99
N LEU A 112 -8.14 -0.29 1.90
CA LEU A 112 -9.42 -1.00 1.81
C LEU A 112 -10.25 -0.53 0.61
N VAL A 113 -10.35 0.78 0.39
CA VAL A 113 -11.03 1.35 -0.79
C VAL A 113 -10.35 0.88 -2.10
N ALA A 114 -9.02 0.84 -2.12
CA ALA A 114 -8.27 0.34 -3.27
C ALA A 114 -8.51 -1.16 -3.54
N ILE A 115 -8.68 -1.97 -2.48
CA ILE A 115 -9.07 -3.39 -2.61
C ILE A 115 -10.46 -3.50 -3.23
N ASP A 116 -11.44 -2.77 -2.72
CA ASP A 116 -12.83 -2.86 -3.18
C ASP A 116 -12.96 -2.47 -4.66
N LYS A 117 -12.35 -1.35 -5.05
CA LYS A 117 -12.31 -0.90 -6.45
C LYS A 117 -11.67 -1.93 -7.39
N SER A 118 -10.64 -2.64 -6.91
CA SER A 118 -10.00 -3.70 -7.70
C SER A 118 -10.91 -4.92 -7.92
N LYS A 119 -11.81 -5.21 -6.97
CA LYS A 119 -12.78 -6.32 -7.07
C LYS A 119 -13.84 -6.04 -8.14
N ILE A 120 -14.31 -4.80 -8.24
CA ILE A 120 -15.31 -4.38 -9.24
C ILE A 120 -14.76 -4.55 -10.67
N ASN A 121 -13.51 -4.16 -10.92
CA ASN A 121 -12.89 -4.33 -12.24
C ASN A 121 -12.75 -5.80 -12.68
N TYR A 122 -12.61 -6.74 -11.74
CA TYR A 122 -12.53 -8.16 -12.07
C TYR A 122 -13.90 -8.76 -12.42
N LEU A 123 -14.97 -8.25 -11.80
CA LEU A 123 -16.33 -8.77 -11.96
C LEU A 123 -17.09 -8.14 -13.13
N ASN A 124 -16.68 -6.95 -13.59
CA ASN A 124 -17.24 -6.32 -14.77
C ASN A 124 -16.13 -5.98 -15.79
N PRO A 125 -15.60 -6.97 -16.52
CA PRO A 125 -14.67 -6.71 -17.62
C PRO A 125 -15.33 -5.93 -18.77
N SER A 126 -16.65 -6.06 -18.93
CA SER A 126 -17.46 -5.48 -20.00
C SER A 126 -17.47 -3.96 -20.00
N SER A 127 -17.43 -3.31 -18.83
CA SER A 127 -17.38 -1.84 -18.73
C SER A 127 -16.12 -1.23 -19.35
N ASN A 128 -15.00 -1.97 -19.35
CA ASN A 128 -13.76 -1.54 -20.01
C ASN A 128 -13.83 -1.71 -21.54
N LEU A 129 -14.69 -2.61 -22.04
CA LEU A 129 -14.96 -2.76 -23.47
C LEU A 129 -15.93 -1.68 -23.93
N GLU A 130 -16.97 -1.39 -23.15
CA GLU A 130 -17.95 -0.34 -23.43
C GLU A 130 -17.30 1.05 -23.44
N THR A 131 -16.43 1.34 -22.46
CA THR A 131 -15.67 2.61 -22.46
C THR A 131 -14.75 2.72 -23.67
N LYS A 132 -14.15 1.60 -24.10
CA LYS A 132 -13.33 1.58 -25.32
C LYS A 132 -14.19 1.80 -26.57
N GLU A 133 -15.32 1.14 -26.69
CA GLU A 133 -16.22 1.31 -27.85
C GLU A 133 -16.78 2.74 -27.93
N ILE A 134 -17.12 3.36 -26.79
CA ILE A 134 -17.53 4.76 -26.73
C ILE A 134 -16.37 5.67 -27.18
N GLU A 135 -15.15 5.46 -26.68
CA GLU A 135 -13.97 6.23 -27.09
C GLU A 135 -13.63 6.03 -28.59
N TYR A 136 -13.86 4.84 -29.17
CA TYR A 136 -13.69 4.60 -30.61
C TYR A 136 -14.85 5.17 -31.46
N SER A 137 -16.06 5.22 -30.92
CA SER A 137 -17.22 5.83 -31.58
C SER A 137 -17.04 7.34 -31.68
N ASP A 138 -16.64 7.98 -30.59
CA ASP A 138 -16.43 9.44 -30.54
C ASP A 138 -15.30 9.87 -31.49
N LEU A 139 -14.27 9.04 -31.70
CA LEU A 139 -13.19 9.32 -32.66
C LEU A 139 -13.59 9.13 -34.13
N ASN A 140 -14.68 8.41 -34.40
CA ASN A 140 -15.16 8.13 -35.76
C ASN A 140 -16.29 9.07 -36.21
N GLU A 141 -16.95 9.78 -35.30
CA GLU A 141 -17.99 10.77 -35.66
C GLU A 141 -17.42 12.13 -36.12
N ASP A 142 -16.12 12.38 -35.90
CA ASP A 142 -15.43 13.63 -36.23
C ASP A 142 -14.79 13.68 -37.65
N ASN A 143 -15.11 12.72 -38.55
CA ASN A 143 -14.53 12.61 -39.90
C ASN A 143 -15.60 12.40 -40.99
#